data_AF-B5HRK4-F1
#
_entry.id   AF-B5HRK4-F1
#
_cell.length_a   1.000
_cell.length_b   1.000
_cell.length_c   1.000
_cell.angle_alpha   90.00
_cell.angle_beta   90.00
_cell.angle_gamma   90.00
#
_symmetry.space_group_name_H-M   'P 1'
#
loop_
_entity.id
_entity.type
_entity.pdbx_description
1 polymer ?
#
loop_
_entity_poly.entity_id
_entity_poly.type
_entity_poly.pdbx_seq_one_letter_code
_entity_poly.pdbx_strand_id
1 'polypeptide(L)' 'MFGLSELAIILIVVIAVVAVRKGPELARTAGRSARILKAEARAGREGGPQPKVVQGEVLRPGTTGGTEQGPGTR' A
#
# COMPACT_ATOMS: atom_id res chain seq x y z
N MET A 1 45.49 11.18 -12.35
CA MET A 1 44.45 11.15 -13.40
C MET A 1 43.25 10.41 -12.86
N PHE A 2 42.48 11.08 -12.00
CA PHE A 2 41.20 10.59 -11.49
C PHE A 2 40.36 11.84 -11.27
N GLY A 3 39.49 12.13 -12.23
CA GLY A 3 38.72 13.37 -12.26
C GLY A 3 37.23 13.15 -11.97
N LEU A 4 36.48 14.25 -11.96
CA LEU A 4 35.02 14.23 -11.92
C LEU A 4 34.43 13.40 -13.08
N SER A 5 35.12 13.38 -14.23
CA SER A 5 34.71 12.64 -15.42
C SER A 5 34.71 11.12 -15.24
N GLU A 6 35.75 10.51 -14.65
CA GLU A 6 35.71 9.07 -14.33
C GLU A 6 34.61 8.76 -13.31
N LEU A 7 34.45 9.60 -12.28
CA LEU A 7 33.47 9.38 -11.24
C LEU A 7 32.03 9.48 -11.77
N ALA A 8 31.79 10.42 -12.69
CA ALA A 8 30.52 10.56 -13.41
C ALA A 8 30.21 9.32 -14.26
N ILE A 9 31.21 8.78 -14.99
CA ILE A 9 31.03 7.57 -15.80
C ILE A 9 30.70 6.37 -14.90
N ILE A 10 31.45 6.16 -13.81
CA ILE A 10 31.19 5.07 -12.87
C ILE A 10 29.79 5.21 -12.27
N LEU A 11 29.40 6.43 -11.87
CA LEU A 11 28.07 6.69 -11.33
C LEU A 11 26.97 6.35 -12.34
N ILE A 12 27.12 6.75 -13.61
CA ILE A 12 26.15 6.42 -14.66
C ILE A 12 26.03 4.91 -14.83
N VAL A 13 27.15 4.18 -14.86
CA VAL A 13 27.14 2.70 -14.97
C VAL A 13 26.43 2.06 -13.78
N VAL A 14 26.71 2.51 -12.55
CA VAL A 14 26.05 2.01 -11.35
C VAL A 14 24.54 2.27 -11.39
N ILE A 15 24.13 3.49 -11.73
CA ILE A 15 22.72 3.85 -11.86
C ILE A 15 22.04 3.00 -12.94
N ALA A 16 22.67 2.78 -14.09
CA ALA A 16 22.13 1.96 -15.16
C ALA A 16 21.90 0.51 -14.71
N VAL A 17 22.87 -0.09 -14.01
CA VAL A 17 22.74 -1.45 -13.46
C VAL A 17 21.61 -1.53 -12.44
N VAL A 18 21.49 -0.55 -11.54
CA VAL A 18 20.41 -0.51 -10.54
C VAL A 18 19.05 -0.29 -11.20
N ALA A 19 18.96 0.58 -12.21
CA ALA A 19 17.73 0.85 -12.93
C ALA A 19 17.18 -0.40 -13.63
N VAL A 20 18.04 -1.19 -14.28
CA VAL A 20 17.61 -2.42 -14.95
C VAL A 20 17.22 -3.52 -13.94
N ARG A 21 17.99 -3.67 -12.85
CA ARG A 21 17.77 -4.77 -11.89
C ARG A 21 16.67 -4.49 -10.87
N LYS A 22 16.60 -3.26 -10.36
CA LYS A 22 15.70 -2.86 -9.26
C LYS A 22 14.75 -1.72 -9.62
N GLY A 23 15.01 -0.98 -10.70
CA GLY A 23 14.12 0.09 -11.16
C GLY A 23 12.64 -0.31 -11.27
N PRO A 24 12.25 -1.43 -11.90
CA PRO A 24 10.83 -1.78 -12.02
C PRO A 24 10.17 -2.08 -10.68
N GLU A 25 10.90 -2.73 -9.76
CA GLU A 25 10.41 -3.04 -8.42
C GLU A 25 10.29 -1.79 -7.55
N LEU A 26 11.29 -0.91 -7.58
CA LEU A 26 11.31 0.37 -6.88
C LEU A 26 10.22 1.30 -7.41
N ALA A 27 10.01 1.37 -8.72
CA ALA A 27 8.94 2.17 -9.32
C ALA A 27 7.55 1.67 -8.89
N ARG A 28 7.36 0.35 -8.79
CA ARG A 28 6.08 -0.25 -8.37
C ARG A 28 5.76 0.04 -6.90
N THR A 29 6.77 -0.05 -6.01
CA THR A 29 6.60 0.19 -4.57
C THR A 29 6.52 1.68 -4.23
N ALA A 30 7.40 2.50 -4.80
CA ALA A 30 7.36 3.96 -4.66
C ALA A 30 6.09 4.55 -5.26
N GLY A 31 5.62 4.05 -6.41
CA GLY A 31 4.38 4.51 -7.04
C GLY A 31 3.14 4.26 -6.19
N ARG A 32 3.07 3.12 -5.48
CA ARG A 32 1.97 2.82 -4.56
C ARG A 32 1.97 3.79 -3.38
N SER A 33 3.13 3.99 -2.75
CA SER A 33 3.28 4.91 -1.61
C SER A 33 3.03 6.37 -2.01
N ALA A 34 3.52 6.80 -3.18
CA ALA A 34 3.29 8.14 -3.71
C ALA A 34 1.81 8.42 -4.00
N ARG A 35 1.04 7.42 -4.48
CA ARG A 35 -0.40 7.57 -4.68
C ARG A 35 -1.15 7.74 -3.37
N ILE A 36 -0.76 6.99 -2.33
CA ILE A 36 -1.33 7.14 -0.98
C ILE A 36 -0.99 8.53 -0.44
N LEU A 37 0.29 8.90 -0.45
CA LEU A 37 0.75 10.21 0.00
C LEU A 37 0.05 11.36 -0.75
N LYS A 38 -0.18 11.21 -2.06
CA LYS A 38 -0.93 12.18 -2.86
C LYS A 38 -2.39 12.29 -2.42
N ALA A 39 -3.04 11.17 -2.11
CA ALA A 39 -4.43 11.15 -1.64
C ALA A 39 -4.54 11.76 -0.24
N GLU A 40 -3.60 11.45 0.67
CA GLU A 40 -3.54 12.02 2.01
C GLU A 40 -3.21 13.51 1.98
N ALA A 41 -2.22 13.92 1.18
CA ALA A 41 -1.88 15.34 1.01
C ALA A 41 -3.06 16.13 0.42
N ARG A 42 -3.87 15.52 -0.44
CA ARG A 42 -5.08 16.14 -0.98
C ARG A 42 -6.19 16.25 0.07
N ALA A 43 -6.45 15.18 0.82
CA ALA A 43 -7.42 15.20 1.92
C ALA A 43 -7.03 16.20 3.03
N GLY A 44 -5.74 16.36 3.31
CA GLY A 44 -5.24 17.36 4.25
C GLY A 44 -5.43 18.80 3.75
N ARG A 45 -5.36 19.05 2.44
CA ARG A 45 -5.58 20.38 1.85
C ARG A 45 -7.06 20.75 1.71
N GLU A 46 -7.91 19.78 1.40
CA GLU A 46 -9.33 19.99 1.10
C GLU A 46 -10.25 19.77 2.34
N GLY A 47 -9.69 19.42 3.51
CA GLY A 47 -10.47 19.15 4.73
C GLY A 47 -11.27 17.85 4.61
N GLY A 48 -10.55 16.73 4.56
CA GLY A 48 -11.04 15.41 4.15
C GLY A 48 -12.30 14.86 4.85
N PRO A 49 -12.85 13.74 4.34
CA PRO A 49 -14.10 13.16 4.82
C PRO A 49 -14.07 12.90 6.33
N GLN A 50 -15.15 13.27 7.03
CA GLN A 50 -15.25 13.05 8.48
C GLN A 50 -15.06 11.57 8.83
N PRO A 51 -14.34 11.26 9.93
CA PRO A 51 -14.05 9.88 10.33
C PRO A 51 -15.37 9.12 10.56
N LYS A 52 -15.61 8.10 9.73
CA LYS A 52 -16.81 7.26 9.81
C LYS A 52 -16.50 6.05 10.69
N VAL A 53 -17.09 6.02 11.89
CA VAL A 53 -16.97 4.89 12.82
C VAL A 53 -17.72 3.71 12.23
N VAL A 54 -17.00 2.65 11.87
CA VAL A 54 -17.60 1.37 11.47
C VAL A 54 -17.66 0.50 12.72
N GLN A 55 -18.87 0.27 13.23
CA GLN A 55 -19.09 -0.58 14.40
C GLN A 55 -18.85 -2.05 14.00
N GLY A 56 -17.76 -2.62 14.48
CA GLY A 56 -17.46 -4.04 14.28
C GLY A 56 -18.31 -4.90 15.20
N GLU A 57 -19.09 -5.81 14.65
CA GLU A 57 -19.75 -6.87 15.41
C GLU A 57 -18.75 -8.01 15.65
N VAL A 58 -18.49 -8.33 16.91
CA VAL A 58 -17.60 -9.42 17.31
C VAL A 58 -18.34 -10.75 17.23
N LEU A 59 -18.07 -11.51 16.16
CA LEU A 59 -18.47 -12.92 16.07
C LEU A 59 -17.67 -13.72 17.11
N ARG A 60 -18.38 -14.33 18.07
CA ARG A 60 -17.77 -15.23 19.05
C ARG A 60 -17.32 -16.51 18.32
N PRO A 61 -16.05 -16.92 18.46
CA PRO A 61 -15.62 -18.25 18.02
C PRO A 61 -16.42 -19.31 18.78
N GLY A 62 -17.35 -19.97 18.10
CA GLY A 62 -18.27 -20.95 18.70
C GLY A 62 -19.55 -21.20 17.92
N THR A 63 -19.98 -20.27 17.05
CA THR A 63 -21.16 -20.49 16.19
C THR A 63 -20.77 -21.18 14.89
N THR A 64 -20.23 -22.40 14.99
CA THR A 64 -20.23 -23.33 13.86
C THR A 64 -21.63 -23.90 13.72
N GLY A 65 -22.36 -23.43 12.70
CA GLY A 65 -23.38 -24.18 11.96
C GLY A 65 -24.24 -25.17 12.75
N GLY A 66 -25.06 -24.67 13.67
CA GLY A 66 -26.26 -25.38 14.13
C GLY A 66 -27.42 -25.04 13.21
N THR A 67 -27.69 -25.89 12.23
CA THR A 67 -28.95 -25.88 11.47
C THR A 67 -30.09 -26.22 12.42
N GLU A 68 -30.70 -25.23 13.06
CA GLU A 68 -32.04 -25.38 13.64
C GLU A 68 -33.02 -24.57 12.80
N GLN A 69 -33.27 -25.10 11.61
CA GLN A 69 -34.56 -24.94 10.95
C GLN A 69 -35.59 -25.77 11.70
N GLY A 70 -36.68 -25.15 12.15
CA GLY A 70 -37.90 -25.85 12.51
C GLY A 70 -38.91 -25.02 13.30
N PRO A 71 -39.83 -24.29 12.64
CA PRO A 71 -41.02 -23.78 13.29
C PRO A 71 -42.03 -24.92 13.40
N GLY A 72 -42.13 -25.53 14.58
CA GLY A 72 -43.13 -26.55 14.89
C GLY A 72 -44.30 -25.96 15.68
N THR A 73 -45.35 -25.53 14.97
CA THR A 73 -46.68 -25.31 15.54
C THR A 73 -47.36 -26.64 15.80
N ARG A 74 -47.58 -27.01 17.08
CA ARG A 74 -48.77 -27.75 17.54
C ARG A 74 -48.92 -27.64 19.04
#